data_AF-A0A8I6SNV2-F1
#
_entry.id   AF-A0A8I6SNV2-F1
#
_cell.length_a   1.000
_cell.length_b   1.000
_cell.length_c   1.000
_cell.angle_alpha   90.00
_cell.angle_beta   90.00
_cell.angle_gamma   90.00
#
_symmetry.space_group_name_H-M   'P 1'
#
loop_
_entity.id
_entity.type
_entity.pdbx_description
1 polymer ?
#
loop_
_entity_poly.entity_id
_entity_poly.type
_entity_poly.pdbx_seq_one_letter_code
_entity_poly.pdbx_strand_id
1 'polypeptide(L)'
;MVLRVPKEDKPEEIATQLVENNRDEGVWTKENVRPLFTVRYGGASRKDAQFVSWVVEVDPQTLKSAIGRGRVNLDYQTCAVREYLGVTRCYNCQAYGHVASACSKKGPTCGVCADSHDTRKCSSKNLKCANCLRIGKAHNHRAGSQYCEAQIRAVAGVMCATDYESSPQTLVQMEV
;
A
#
# COMPACT_ATOMS: atom_id res chain seq x y z
N MET A 1 -5.90 -0.44 5.88
CA MET A 1 -6.12 -1.64 5.05
C MET A 1 -6.49 -2.81 5.93
N VAL A 2 -7.60 -3.47 5.61
CA VAL A 2 -8.12 -4.66 6.29
C VAL A 2 -7.72 -5.90 5.52
N LEU A 3 -7.12 -6.88 6.19
CA LEU A 3 -6.52 -8.05 5.55
C LEU A 3 -7.43 -9.28 5.58
N ARG A 4 -7.36 -10.08 4.49
CA ARG A 4 -8.03 -11.38 4.35
C ARG A 4 -9.56 -11.32 4.46
N VAL A 5 -10.17 -10.34 3.80
CA VAL A 5 -11.61 -10.21 3.64
C VAL A 5 -12.08 -11.12 2.50
N PRO A 6 -13.21 -11.85 2.63
CA PRO A 6 -13.83 -12.57 1.52
C PRO A 6 -13.95 -11.71 0.26
N LYS A 7 -13.72 -12.30 -0.91
CA LYS A 7 -13.68 -11.56 -2.18
C LYS A 7 -15.06 -11.10 -2.64
N GLU A 8 -16.09 -11.82 -2.23
CA GLU A 8 -17.51 -11.59 -2.49
C GLU A 8 -18.09 -10.38 -1.76
N ASP A 9 -17.45 -9.96 -0.65
CA ASP A 9 -17.94 -8.84 0.16
C ASP A 9 -17.90 -7.53 -0.62
N LYS A 10 -19.02 -6.81 -0.60
CA LYS A 10 -19.18 -5.53 -1.29
C LYS A 10 -18.70 -4.36 -0.43
N PRO A 11 -18.30 -3.24 -1.04
CA PRO A 11 -17.85 -2.06 -0.29
C PRO A 11 -18.90 -1.55 0.70
N GLU A 12 -20.18 -1.53 0.31
CA GLU A 12 -21.27 -1.05 1.18
C GLU A 12 -21.48 -1.95 2.41
N GLU A 13 -21.37 -3.25 2.23
CA GLU A 13 -21.47 -4.26 3.30
C GLU A 13 -20.28 -4.11 4.25
N ILE A 14 -19.06 -3.96 3.73
CA ILE A 14 -17.85 -3.75 4.54
C ILE A 14 -17.96 -2.48 5.39
N ALA A 15 -18.41 -1.37 4.82
CA ALA A 15 -18.59 -0.14 5.58
C ALA A 15 -19.59 -0.33 6.73
N THR A 16 -20.72 -0.99 6.45
CA THR A 16 -21.76 -1.28 7.45
C THR A 16 -21.22 -2.18 8.56
N GLN A 17 -20.56 -3.28 8.21
CA GLN A 17 -20.00 -4.22 9.18
C GLN A 17 -18.92 -3.58 10.05
N LEU A 18 -18.04 -2.75 9.48
CA LEU A 18 -17.02 -2.02 10.27
C LEU A 18 -17.67 -1.11 11.31
N VAL A 19 -18.71 -0.38 10.90
CA VAL A 19 -19.45 0.52 11.79
C VAL A 19 -20.23 -0.24 12.87
N GLU A 20 -20.83 -1.38 12.55
CA GLU A 20 -21.67 -2.13 13.49
C GLU A 20 -20.86 -2.98 14.47
N ASN A 21 -19.79 -3.62 14.02
CA ASN A 21 -19.06 -4.62 14.80
C ASN A 21 -17.89 -4.05 15.61
N ASN A 22 -17.65 -2.74 15.52
CA ASN A 22 -16.57 -2.04 16.22
C ASN A 22 -17.07 -0.80 17.00
N ARG A 23 -18.37 -0.75 17.35
CA ARG A 23 -19.02 0.41 17.99
C ARG A 23 -18.48 0.82 19.36
N ASP A 24 -17.69 -0.02 20.02
CA ASP A 24 -17.26 0.14 21.42
C ASP A 24 -16.55 1.48 21.73
N GLU A 25 -16.14 2.25 20.71
CA GLU A 25 -15.37 3.48 20.90
C GLU A 25 -16.10 4.74 20.39
N GLY A 26 -17.29 4.63 19.79
CA GLY A 26 -18.02 5.80 19.22
C GLY A 26 -17.32 6.49 18.04
N VAL A 27 -16.15 5.99 17.62
CA VAL A 27 -15.33 6.55 16.52
C VAL A 27 -15.75 6.02 15.15
N TRP A 28 -16.23 4.77 15.10
CA TRP A 28 -16.66 4.10 13.88
C TRP A 28 -18.06 4.56 13.46
N THR A 29 -18.12 5.52 12.54
CA THR A 29 -19.35 6.08 11.98
C THR A 29 -19.39 5.92 10.46
N LYS A 30 -20.58 6.03 9.84
CA LYS A 30 -20.71 5.87 8.37
C LYS A 30 -20.00 6.97 7.60
N GLU A 31 -19.91 8.16 8.19
CA GLU A 31 -19.26 9.34 7.64
C GLU A 31 -17.73 9.16 7.61
N ASN A 32 -17.19 8.41 8.56
CA ASN A 32 -15.77 8.20 8.77
C ASN A 32 -15.22 6.94 8.10
N VAL A 33 -16.03 6.17 7.38
CA VAL A 33 -15.59 4.90 6.78
C VAL A 33 -15.94 4.85 5.31
N ARG A 34 -14.92 4.89 4.45
CA ARG A 34 -15.08 4.82 3.00
C ARG A 34 -14.20 3.74 2.38
N PRO A 35 -14.77 2.57 2.05
CA PRO A 35 -14.05 1.54 1.28
C PRO A 35 -13.68 2.06 -0.11
N LEU A 36 -12.39 1.95 -0.47
CA LEU A 36 -11.87 2.49 -1.72
C LEU A 36 -11.71 1.40 -2.77
N PHE A 37 -10.76 0.49 -2.56
CA PHE A 37 -10.41 -0.55 -3.53
C PHE A 37 -9.77 -1.76 -2.85
N THR A 38 -9.70 -2.86 -3.60
CA THR A 38 -9.04 -4.08 -3.17
C THR A 38 -7.63 -4.19 -3.70
N VAL A 39 -6.72 -4.62 -2.83
CA VAL A 39 -5.36 -5.04 -3.16
C VAL A 39 -5.23 -6.55 -3.01
N ARG A 40 -4.40 -7.15 -3.85
CA ARG A 40 -4.14 -8.59 -3.76
C ARG A 40 -3.34 -8.90 -2.51
N TYR A 41 -3.77 -9.90 -1.78
CA TYR A 41 -2.98 -10.49 -0.70
C TYR A 41 -2.23 -11.72 -1.25
N GLY A 42 -0.91 -11.74 -1.15
CA GLY A 42 -0.09 -12.87 -1.58
C GLY A 42 0.07 -13.05 -3.10
N GLY A 43 0.60 -14.22 -3.50
CA GLY A 43 1.01 -14.53 -4.87
C GLY A 43 -0.05 -15.20 -5.76
N ALA A 44 -1.26 -15.44 -5.26
CA ALA A 44 -2.31 -16.10 -6.02
C ALA A 44 -2.85 -15.24 -7.18
N SER A 45 -3.31 -15.90 -8.25
CA SER A 45 -4.06 -15.24 -9.32
C SER A 45 -5.33 -14.59 -8.78
N ARG A 46 -5.74 -13.45 -9.34
CA ARG A 46 -6.99 -12.74 -8.93
C ARG A 46 -8.24 -13.60 -9.08
N LYS A 47 -8.23 -14.57 -9.98
CA LYS A 47 -9.39 -15.43 -10.23
C LYS A 47 -9.59 -16.45 -9.10
N ASP A 48 -8.49 -16.99 -8.58
CA ASP A 48 -8.50 -18.13 -7.65
C ASP A 48 -8.37 -17.71 -6.18
N ALA A 49 -8.15 -16.42 -5.91
CA ALA A 49 -8.06 -15.89 -4.55
C ALA A 49 -9.45 -15.86 -3.88
N GLN A 50 -9.60 -16.61 -2.79
CA GLN A 50 -10.78 -16.59 -1.92
C GLN A 50 -10.84 -15.31 -1.07
N PHE A 51 -9.68 -14.72 -0.77
CA PHE A 51 -9.58 -13.54 0.08
C PHE A 51 -8.84 -12.40 -0.63
N VAL A 52 -9.24 -11.18 -0.30
CA VAL A 52 -8.63 -9.92 -0.74
C VAL A 52 -8.31 -9.05 0.48
N SER A 53 -7.55 -7.99 0.24
CA SER A 53 -7.30 -6.95 1.25
C SER A 53 -7.99 -5.67 0.82
N TRP A 54 -8.80 -5.09 1.71
CA TRP A 54 -9.51 -3.84 1.43
C TRP A 54 -8.73 -2.64 1.91
N VAL A 55 -8.54 -1.66 1.02
CA VAL A 55 -8.12 -0.32 1.41
C VAL A 55 -9.38 0.47 1.74
N VAL A 56 -9.45 0.93 2.98
CA VAL A 56 -10.56 1.70 3.53
C VAL A 56 -9.97 3.00 4.03
N GLU A 57 -10.53 4.11 3.57
CA GLU A 57 -10.23 5.44 4.06
C GLU A 57 -11.05 5.70 5.32
N VAL A 58 -10.39 6.27 6.31
CA VAL A 58 -11.00 6.61 7.59
C VAL A 58 -10.44 7.92 8.11
N ASP A 59 -11.13 8.53 9.08
CA ASP A 59 -10.60 9.70 9.79
C ASP A 59 -9.40 9.32 10.69
N PRO A 60 -8.59 10.31 11.12
CA PRO A 60 -7.38 10.04 11.90
C PRO A 60 -7.62 9.34 13.24
N GLN A 61 -8.77 9.58 13.91
CA GLN A 61 -9.08 8.93 15.18
C GLN A 61 -9.41 7.46 14.97
N THR A 62 -10.23 7.14 13.96
CA THR A 62 -10.54 5.75 13.60
C THR A 62 -9.27 5.00 13.19
N LEU A 63 -8.36 5.65 12.45
CA LEU A 63 -7.09 5.04 12.08
C LEU A 63 -6.24 4.70 13.32
N LYS A 64 -6.10 5.64 14.26
CA LYS A 64 -5.34 5.42 15.51
C LYS A 64 -5.91 4.26 16.32
N SER A 65 -7.24 4.21 16.48
CA SER A 65 -7.94 3.10 17.14
C SER A 65 -7.66 1.76 16.45
N ALA A 66 -7.89 1.68 15.14
CA ALA A 66 -7.72 0.45 14.37
C ALA A 66 -6.29 -0.07 14.43
N ILE A 67 -5.30 0.81 14.19
CA ILE A 67 -3.88 0.46 14.19
C ILE A 67 -3.39 0.11 15.59
N GLY A 68 -3.79 0.86 16.63
CA GLY A 68 -3.45 0.57 18.02
C GLY A 68 -3.92 -0.81 18.48
N ARG A 69 -5.10 -1.26 18.02
CA ARG A 69 -5.61 -2.61 18.27
C ARG A 69 -5.00 -3.67 17.34
N GLY A 70 -4.50 -3.26 16.18
CA GLY A 70 -3.97 -4.13 15.12
C GLY A 70 -5.02 -4.98 14.40
N ARG A 71 -6.30 -4.82 14.73
CA ARG A 71 -7.41 -5.62 14.19
C ARG A 71 -8.75 -4.88 14.21
N VAL A 72 -9.66 -5.32 13.36
CA VAL A 72 -11.08 -4.91 13.31
C VAL A 72 -11.96 -6.14 13.14
N ASN A 73 -13.21 -6.05 13.55
CA ASN A 73 -14.20 -7.11 13.33
C ASN A 73 -15.01 -6.82 12.05
N LEU A 74 -15.17 -7.85 11.22
CA LEU A 74 -16.03 -7.89 10.04
C LEU A 74 -16.88 -9.16 10.15
N ASP A 75 -18.20 -9.07 10.06
CA ASP A 75 -19.13 -10.15 10.40
C ASP A 75 -18.69 -10.95 11.66
N TYR A 76 -18.50 -12.26 11.52
CA TYR A 76 -18.10 -13.20 12.58
C TYR A 76 -16.58 -13.45 12.61
N GLN A 77 -15.77 -12.58 12.00
CA GLN A 77 -14.32 -12.72 11.92
C GLN A 77 -13.57 -11.47 12.39
N THR A 78 -12.37 -11.70 12.91
CA THR A 78 -11.43 -10.63 13.25
C THR A 78 -10.35 -10.53 12.18
N CYS A 79 -10.29 -9.40 11.51
CA CYS A 79 -9.36 -9.12 10.43
C CYS A 79 -8.20 -8.27 10.94
N ALA A 80 -6.97 -8.68 10.62
CA ALA A 80 -5.79 -7.86 10.92
C ALA A 80 -5.83 -6.58 10.09
N VAL A 81 -5.43 -5.46 10.68
CA VAL A 81 -5.30 -4.19 9.96
C VAL A 81 -3.85 -3.77 9.86
N ARG A 82 -3.55 -3.08 8.76
CA ARG A 82 -2.28 -2.39 8.54
C ARG A 82 -2.56 -1.06 7.89
N GLU A 83 -1.69 -0.10 8.17
CA GLU A 83 -1.69 1.14 7.43
C GLU A 83 -1.34 0.87 5.96
N TYR A 84 -1.98 1.61 5.06
CA TYR A 84 -1.72 1.54 3.63
C TYR A 84 -1.09 2.83 3.13
N LEU A 85 0.23 2.81 2.98
CA LEU A 85 1.01 3.91 2.39
C LEU A 85 1.32 3.59 0.93
N GLY A 86 0.30 3.70 0.08
CA GLY A 86 0.40 3.38 -1.34
C GLY A 86 1.25 4.39 -2.10
N VAL A 87 2.43 3.98 -2.57
CA VAL A 87 3.25 4.79 -3.49
C VAL A 87 3.06 4.31 -4.93
N THR A 88 2.63 5.23 -5.79
CA THR A 88 2.49 4.95 -7.22
C THR A 88 3.87 4.94 -7.88
N ARG A 89 4.25 3.80 -8.48
CA ARG A 89 5.44 3.66 -9.32
C ARG A 89 5.07 3.59 -10.80
N CYS A 90 5.68 4.44 -11.61
CA CYS A 90 5.51 4.44 -13.05
C CYS A 90 6.20 3.22 -13.67
N TYR A 91 5.45 2.30 -14.26
CA TYR A 91 6.03 1.13 -14.92
C TYR A 91 6.74 1.44 -16.25
N ASN A 92 6.61 2.67 -16.78
CA ASN A 92 7.37 3.15 -17.93
C ASN A 92 8.77 3.65 -17.51
N CYS A 93 8.87 4.63 -16.61
CA CYS A 93 10.15 5.27 -16.27
C CYS A 93 10.74 4.85 -14.91
N GLN A 94 10.04 3.99 -14.18
CA GLN A 94 10.31 3.52 -12.81
C GLN A 94 10.21 4.59 -11.72
N ALA A 95 10.06 5.88 -12.03
CA ALA A 95 9.93 6.93 -11.01
C ALA A 95 8.62 6.84 -10.21
N TYR A 96 8.58 7.48 -9.05
CA TYR A 96 7.39 7.54 -8.20
C TYR A 96 6.53 8.78 -8.50
N GLY A 97 5.25 8.72 -8.11
CA GLY A 97 4.32 9.85 -8.15
C GLY A 97 3.41 9.91 -9.39
N HIS A 98 3.60 9.03 -10.37
CA HIS A 98 2.70 8.97 -11.54
C HIS A 98 2.59 7.55 -12.12
N VAL A 99 1.49 7.29 -12.81
CA VAL A 99 1.25 6.05 -13.56
C VAL A 99 1.85 6.12 -14.96
N ALA A 100 2.03 4.96 -15.61
CA ALA A 100 2.62 4.90 -16.95
C ALA A 100 1.85 5.69 -18.02
N SER A 101 0.52 5.77 -17.92
CA SER A 101 -0.33 6.55 -18.85
C SER A 101 -0.11 8.06 -18.75
N ALA A 102 0.35 8.56 -17.61
CA ALA A 102 0.68 9.96 -17.38
C ALA A 102 2.17 10.26 -17.55
N CYS A 103 2.95 9.29 -18.06
CA CYS A 103 4.40 9.43 -18.16
C CYS A 103 4.80 10.24 -19.40
N SER A 104 5.60 11.29 -19.20
CA SER A 104 6.14 12.11 -20.29
C SER A 104 7.36 11.50 -20.99
N LYS A 105 7.97 10.44 -20.43
CA LYS A 105 9.14 9.80 -21.06
C LYS A 105 8.72 8.93 -22.25
N LYS A 106 9.32 9.19 -23.41
CA LYS A 106 9.06 8.47 -24.67
C LYS A 106 9.46 6.98 -24.64
N GLY A 107 10.46 6.61 -23.84
CA GLY A 107 11.01 5.25 -23.79
C GLY A 107 10.93 4.60 -22.41
N PRO A 108 10.77 3.26 -22.34
CA PRO A 108 10.72 2.54 -21.08
C PRO A 108 12.11 2.40 -20.46
N THR A 109 12.14 2.42 -19.14
CA THR A 109 13.26 2.02 -18.30
C THR A 109 12.89 0.71 -17.62
N CYS A 110 13.74 -0.30 -17.73
CA CYS A 110 13.50 -1.62 -17.16
C CYS A 110 13.53 -1.57 -15.62
N GLY A 111 12.50 -2.11 -14.96
CA GLY A 111 12.43 -2.21 -13.51
C GLY A 111 13.33 -3.30 -12.91
N VAL A 112 13.97 -4.13 -13.73
CA VAL A 112 14.88 -5.20 -13.30
C VAL A 112 16.34 -4.79 -13.45
N CYS A 113 16.74 -4.22 -14.58
CA CYS A 113 18.15 -3.90 -14.87
C CYS A 113 18.42 -2.43 -15.24
N ALA A 114 17.43 -1.54 -15.14
CA ALA A 114 17.51 -0.11 -15.45
C ALA A 114 17.87 0.26 -16.91
N ASP A 115 17.98 -0.71 -17.83
CA ASP A 115 18.24 -0.44 -19.25
C ASP A 115 16.98 0.02 -20.01
N SER A 116 17.17 0.49 -21.24
CA SER A 116 16.11 1.09 -22.07
C SER A 116 15.26 0.05 -22.80
N HIS A 117 14.45 -0.71 -22.06
CA HIS A 117 13.47 -1.65 -22.61
C HIS A 117 12.31 -1.91 -21.64
N ASP A 118 11.24 -2.52 -22.15
CA ASP A 118 10.10 -2.95 -21.34
C ASP A 118 10.50 -4.08 -20.39
N THR A 119 10.24 -3.89 -19.09
CA THR A 119 10.55 -4.85 -18.03
C THR A 119 10.09 -6.28 -18.33
N ARG A 120 8.96 -6.46 -19.03
CA ARG A 120 8.40 -7.77 -19.40
C ARG A 120 9.28 -8.54 -20.39
N LYS A 121 10.14 -7.84 -21.14
CA LYS A 121 11.08 -8.41 -22.11
C LYS A 121 12.50 -8.53 -21.56
N CYS A 122 12.71 -8.23 -20.27
CA CYS A 122 14.02 -8.26 -19.65
C CYS A 122 14.53 -9.69 -19.46
N SER A 123 15.68 -10.01 -20.03
CA SER A 123 16.42 -11.27 -19.83
C SER A 123 17.64 -11.13 -18.91
N SER A 124 17.94 -9.93 -18.42
CA SER A 124 19.08 -9.68 -17.54
C SER A 124 18.91 -10.38 -16.18
N LYS A 125 19.97 -11.06 -15.74
CA LYS A 125 20.11 -11.59 -14.37
C LYS A 125 20.69 -10.55 -13.41
N ASN A 126 21.33 -9.51 -13.95
CA ASN A 126 21.94 -8.44 -13.17
C ASN A 126 20.86 -7.45 -12.75
N LEU A 127 20.57 -7.43 -11.45
CA LEU A 127 19.55 -6.55 -10.88
C LEU A 127 20.13 -5.14 -10.71
N LYS A 128 19.43 -4.15 -11.24
CA LYS A 128 19.78 -2.74 -11.13
C LYS A 128 18.52 -1.89 -10.99
N CYS A 129 18.43 -1.17 -9.88
CA CYS A 129 17.31 -0.28 -9.57
C CYS A 129 17.59 1.11 -10.15
N ALA A 130 16.79 1.50 -11.15
CA ALA A 130 16.92 2.81 -11.80
C ALA A 130 16.77 3.98 -10.80
N ASN A 131 15.92 3.86 -9.79
CA ASN A 131 15.70 4.94 -8.82
C ASN A 131 16.85 5.08 -7.84
N CYS A 132 17.31 3.98 -7.25
CA CYS A 132 18.45 4.00 -6.32
C CYS A 132 19.74 4.46 -7.01
N LEU A 133 19.92 4.09 -8.29
CA LEU A 133 21.02 4.59 -9.11
C LEU A 133 20.97 6.13 -9.24
N ARG A 134 19.79 6.71 -9.54
CA ARG A 134 19.62 8.17 -9.69
C ARG A 134 19.94 8.96 -8.42
N ILE A 135 19.73 8.38 -7.24
CA ILE A 135 19.98 9.03 -5.95
C ILE A 135 21.33 8.64 -5.32
N GLY A 136 22.20 7.94 -6.06
CA GLY A 136 23.54 7.56 -5.59
C GLY A 136 23.54 6.54 -4.44
N LYS A 137 22.58 5.61 -4.41
CA LYS A 137 22.46 4.57 -3.38
C LYS A 137 22.73 3.17 -3.93
N ALA A 138 22.87 2.20 -3.02
CA ALA A 138 22.97 0.80 -3.37
C ALA A 138 21.78 0.43 -4.28
N HIS A 139 22.08 -0.16 -5.43
CA HIS A 139 21.09 -0.32 -6.50
C HIS A 139 21.11 -1.72 -7.11
N ASN A 140 21.82 -2.68 -6.51
CA ASN A 140 21.90 -4.09 -6.93
C ASN A 140 20.62 -4.88 -6.59
N HIS A 141 19.46 -4.36 -7.00
CA HIS A 141 18.14 -4.92 -6.72
C HIS A 141 17.09 -4.44 -7.72
N ARG A 142 15.90 -5.05 -7.69
CA ARG A 142 14.77 -4.63 -8.54
C ARG A 142 14.11 -3.35 -8.01
N ALA A 143 13.63 -2.51 -8.91
CA ALA A 143 12.86 -1.32 -8.53
C ALA A 143 11.61 -1.69 -7.71
N GLY A 144 11.45 -1.06 -6.55
CA GLY A 144 10.36 -1.34 -5.61
C GLY A 144 10.59 -2.55 -4.69
N SER A 145 11.83 -3.04 -4.57
CA SER A 145 12.21 -4.02 -3.53
C SER A 145 11.92 -3.49 -2.11
N GLN A 146 11.72 -4.39 -1.14
CA GLN A 146 11.49 -4.03 0.28
C GLN A 146 12.63 -3.19 0.90
N TYR A 147 13.86 -3.37 0.42
CA TYR A 147 15.05 -2.64 0.87
C TYR A 147 15.47 -1.54 -0.14
N CYS A 148 14.58 -1.17 -1.06
CA CYS A 148 14.83 -0.10 -2.03
C CYS A 148 14.77 1.26 -1.32
N GLU A 149 15.91 1.89 -1.07
CA GLU A 149 16.00 3.21 -0.42
C GLU A 149 15.11 4.26 -1.11
N ALA A 150 15.05 4.26 -2.44
CA ALA A 150 14.17 5.17 -3.17
C ALA A 150 12.67 4.89 -2.92
N GLN A 151 12.28 3.62 -2.73
CA GLN A 151 10.92 3.25 -2.34
C GLN A 151 10.63 3.71 -0.92
N ILE A 152 11.55 3.44 0.01
CA ILE A 152 11.41 3.83 1.43
C ILE A 152 11.22 5.34 1.54
N ARG A 153 12.03 6.14 0.85
CA ARG A 153 11.89 7.60 0.80
C ARG A 153 10.56 8.06 0.22
N ALA A 154 10.06 7.39 -0.83
CA ALA A 154 8.78 7.73 -1.41
C ALA A 154 7.62 7.41 -0.46
N VAL A 155 7.69 6.29 0.27
CA VAL A 155 6.71 5.91 1.31
C VAL A 155 6.75 6.91 2.47
N ALA A 156 7.95 7.25 2.95
CA ALA A 156 8.14 8.24 4.00
C ALA A 156 7.62 9.63 3.57
N GLY A 157 7.79 10.01 2.31
CA GLY A 157 7.23 11.24 1.76
C GLY A 157 5.71 11.27 1.80
N VAL A 158 5.04 10.16 1.47
CA VAL A 158 3.59 10.03 1.63
C VAL A 158 3.21 10.13 3.10
N MET A 159 3.89 9.39 3.98
CA MET A 159 3.64 9.42 5.42
C MET A 159 3.76 10.83 6.01
N CYS A 160 4.80 11.59 5.66
CA CYS A 160 4.95 12.97 6.15
C CYS A 160 3.89 13.94 5.61
N ALA A 161 3.27 13.64 4.46
CA ALA A 161 2.23 14.46 3.85
C ALA A 161 0.82 14.03 4.25
N THR A 162 0.65 12.84 4.82
CA THR A 162 -0.62 12.36 5.36
C THR A 162 -0.93 13.10 6.66
N ASP A 163 -2.12 13.66 6.76
CA ASP A 163 -2.59 14.30 7.98
C ASP A 163 -3.07 13.24 9.00
N TYR A 164 -2.36 13.16 10.12
CA TYR A 164 -2.71 12.27 11.25
C TYR A 164 -3.32 13.03 12.43
N GLU A 165 -3.62 14.33 12.30
CA GLU A 165 -4.05 15.26 13.38
C GLU A 165 -3.07 15.39 14.56
N SER A 166 -1.97 14.64 14.59
CA SER A 166 -0.87 14.75 15.55
C SER A 166 0.40 14.15 14.94
N SER A 167 1.55 14.83 15.09
CA SER A 167 2.83 14.48 14.46
C SER A 167 3.23 13.00 14.69
N PRO A 168 3.84 12.28 13.71
CA PRO A 168 4.02 10.82 13.74
C PRO A 168 5.02 10.26 14.78
N GLN A 169 5.43 11.03 15.78
CA GLN A 169 6.63 10.74 16.58
C GLN A 169 6.49 9.60 17.61
N THR A 170 5.38 8.86 17.67
CA THR A 170 5.18 7.86 18.74
C THR A 170 5.13 6.39 18.27
N LEU A 171 5.27 6.08 16.98
CA LEU A 171 5.16 4.69 16.50
C LEU A 171 6.47 3.99 16.12
N VAL A 172 7.63 4.62 16.38
CA VAL A 172 8.95 4.02 16.10
C VAL A 172 9.63 3.57 17.40
N GLN A 173 8.98 2.79 18.25
CA GLN A 173 9.65 2.05 19.35
C GLN A 173 8.86 0.81 19.77
N MET A 174 8.79 -0.24 18.95
CA MET A 174 8.51 -1.61 19.42
C MET A 174 9.05 -2.67 18.44
N GLU A 175 10.34 -2.64 18.13
CA GLU A 175 11.06 -3.85 17.67
C GLU A 175 12.47 -3.84 18.28
N VAL A 176 12.61 -4.50 19.44
CA VAL A 176 13.84 -5.15 19.93
C VAL A 176 13.43 -6.51 20.48
#